data_AF-A5ADF1-F1
#
_entry.id   AF-A5ADF1-F1
#
_cell.length_a   1.000
_cell.length_b   1.000
_cell.length_c   1.000
_cell.angle_alpha   90.00
_cell.angle_beta   90.00
_cell.angle_gamma   90.00
#
_symmetry.space_group_name_H-M   'P 1'
#
loop_
_entity.id
_entity.type
_entity.pdbx_description
1 polymer ?
#
loop_
_entity_poly.entity_id
_entity_poly.type
_entity_poly.pdbx_seq_one_letter_code
_entity_poly.pdbx_strand_id
1 'polypeptide(L)'
;MGRDGQLPLFETKAAKGRILFGLYAVSTFVGICLICVYRLTHLPEEGKVGRWAWIGLFLSELGYILYWFITVTVRLKPIYRYTFKDRLTQRYEKVLPGIDIFVCTANPIIEPPTMVINTVLSVMAYDYPPEKLSVYLSDDGGSCLTFYALLEASQFSKVWLPFCKKFKAEPRCPEALF
;
A
#
# COMPACT_ATOMS: atom_id res chain seq x y z
N MET A 1 -6.48 -20.48 -15.66
CA MET A 1 -5.98 -21.26 -16.80
C MET A 1 -6.27 -20.47 -18.06
N GLY A 2 -5.25 -19.92 -18.71
CA GLY A 2 -5.42 -19.29 -20.02
C GLY A 2 -5.59 -20.38 -21.07
N ARG A 3 -6.67 -20.31 -21.85
CA ARG A 3 -6.78 -21.06 -23.11
C ARG A 3 -5.75 -20.48 -24.09
N ASP A 4 -5.16 -21.37 -24.88
CA ASP A 4 -4.36 -21.12 -26.09
C ASP A 4 -2.95 -20.56 -25.91
N GLY A 5 -1.94 -21.42 -25.67
CA GLY A 5 -0.51 -21.19 -26.00
C GLY A 5 0.19 -19.93 -25.45
N GLN A 6 -0.51 -19.17 -24.62
CA GLN A 6 -0.20 -17.79 -24.31
C GLN A 6 0.46 -17.72 -22.92
N LEU A 7 1.67 -17.16 -22.86
CA LEU A 7 2.39 -16.89 -21.61
C LEU A 7 1.53 -16.13 -20.58
N PRO A 8 1.70 -16.36 -19.27
CA PRO A 8 0.93 -15.67 -18.24
C PRO A 8 1.26 -14.17 -18.19
N LEU A 9 0.24 -13.33 -17.92
CA LEU A 9 0.41 -11.87 -17.72
C LEU A 9 0.96 -11.53 -16.32
N PHE A 10 0.75 -12.41 -15.36
CA PHE A 10 1.29 -12.30 -14.01
C PHE A 10 1.75 -13.66 -13.51
N GLU A 11 2.79 -13.67 -12.69
CA GLU A 11 3.29 -14.86 -12.02
C GLU A 11 3.23 -14.66 -10.50
N THR A 12 2.76 -15.69 -9.81
CA THR A 12 2.66 -15.68 -8.35
C THR A 12 3.71 -16.61 -7.78
N LYS A 13 4.68 -16.07 -7.04
CA LYS A 13 5.75 -16.84 -6.40
C LYS A 13 5.59 -16.87 -4.90
N ALA A 14 5.83 -18.04 -4.33
CA ALA A 14 6.01 -18.21 -2.90
C ALA A 14 7.25 -17.43 -2.42
N ALA A 15 7.13 -16.71 -1.31
CA ALA A 15 8.27 -16.11 -0.65
C ALA A 15 9.33 -17.16 -0.27
N LYS A 16 10.61 -16.81 -0.46
CA LYS A 16 11.75 -17.59 0.06
C LYS A 16 11.89 -17.37 1.57
N GLY A 17 12.53 -18.29 2.29
CA GLY A 17 12.77 -18.14 3.74
C GLY A 17 11.62 -18.56 4.66
N ARG A 18 10.58 -19.22 4.15
CA ARG A 18 9.43 -19.72 4.94
C ARG A 18 9.83 -20.63 6.09
N ILE A 19 10.86 -21.46 5.87
CA ILE A 19 11.35 -22.39 6.89
C ILE A 19 11.95 -21.61 8.07
N LEU A 20 12.76 -20.59 7.80
CA LEU A 20 13.36 -19.75 8.84
C LEU A 20 12.29 -19.00 9.63
N PHE A 21 11.30 -18.43 8.96
CA PHE A 21 10.16 -17.79 9.61
C PHE A 21 9.33 -18.78 10.44
N GLY A 22 9.10 -19.99 9.91
CA GLY A 22 8.41 -21.05 10.64
C GLY A 22 9.13 -21.46 11.92
N LEU A 23 10.46 -21.63 11.88
CA LEU A 23 11.26 -21.93 13.06
C LEU A 23 11.18 -20.81 14.11
N TYR A 24 11.27 -19.55 13.68
CA TYR A 24 11.08 -18.38 14.55
C TYR A 24 9.68 -18.33 15.18
N ALA A 25 8.63 -18.63 14.39
CA ALA A 25 7.26 -18.65 14.88
C ALA A 25 7.06 -19.77 15.91
N VAL A 26 7.63 -20.95 15.67
CA VAL A 26 7.56 -22.09 16.61
C VAL A 26 8.34 -21.79 17.89
N SER A 27 9.55 -21.23 17.82
CA SER A 27 10.32 -20.90 19.03
C SER A 27 9.61 -19.85 19.88
N THR A 28 9.01 -18.84 19.25
CA THR A 28 8.22 -17.82 19.94
C THR A 28 6.94 -18.42 20.56
N PHE A 29 6.26 -19.33 19.86
CA PHE A 29 5.09 -20.03 20.38
C PHE A 29 5.42 -20.85 21.63
N VAL A 30 6.53 -21.58 21.63
CA VAL A 30 7.01 -22.31 22.80
C VAL A 30 7.28 -21.35 23.96
N GLY A 31 7.92 -20.21 23.70
CA GLY A 31 8.12 -19.16 24.71
C GLY A 31 6.82 -18.64 25.33
N ILE A 32 5.81 -18.40 24.49
CA ILE A 32 4.46 -17.99 24.95
C ILE A 32 3.85 -19.08 25.85
N CYS A 33 3.91 -20.35 25.45
CA CYS A 33 3.39 -21.45 26.27
C CYS A 33 4.08 -21.52 27.63
N LEU A 34 5.41 -21.36 27.69
CA LEU A 34 6.16 -21.35 28.94
C LEU A 34 5.74 -20.18 29.85
N ILE A 35 5.52 -18.99 29.29
CA ILE A 35 5.03 -17.83 30.04
C ILE A 35 3.62 -18.09 30.58
N CYS A 36 2.71 -18.65 29.77
CA CYS A 36 1.37 -19.00 30.22
C CYS A 36 1.39 -20.03 31.36
N VAL A 37 2.20 -21.09 31.24
CA VAL A 37 2.37 -22.08 32.31
C VAL A 37 2.91 -21.42 33.57
N TYR A 38 3.96 -20.60 33.47
CA TYR A 38 4.52 -19.88 34.61
C TYR A 38 3.48 -19.00 35.31
N ARG A 39 2.68 -18.25 34.55
CA ARG A 39 1.62 -17.37 35.06
C ARG A 39 0.51 -18.14 35.78
N LEU A 40 0.16 -19.32 35.30
CA LEU A 40 -0.84 -20.19 35.91
C LEU A 40 -0.32 -20.89 37.16
N THR A 41 0.95 -21.32 37.19
CA THR A 41 1.52 -22.03 38.35
C THR A 41 1.94 -21.08 39.48
N HIS A 42 2.29 -19.83 39.18
CA HIS A 42 2.72 -18.83 40.18
C HIS A 42 1.61 -17.83 40.52
N LEU A 43 0.36 -18.29 40.62
CA LEU A 43 -0.75 -17.44 41.01
C LEU A 43 -0.58 -17.01 42.49
N PRO A 44 -0.65 -15.70 42.80
CA PRO A 44 -0.59 -15.24 44.19
C PRO A 44 -1.75 -15.79 45.03
N GLU A 45 -1.45 -16.21 46.26
CA GLU A 45 -2.43 -16.65 47.25
C GLU A 45 -3.54 -15.62 47.48
N GLU A 46 -4.69 -16.13 47.91
CA GLU A 46 -5.88 -15.32 48.21
C GLU A 46 -5.57 -14.31 49.33
N GLY A 47 -5.91 -13.04 49.10
CA GLY A 47 -5.73 -11.96 50.08
C GLY A 47 -4.48 -11.08 49.89
N LYS A 48 -3.55 -11.42 48.98
CA LYS A 48 -2.40 -10.53 48.66
C LYS A 48 -2.85 -9.39 47.76
N VAL A 49 -2.52 -8.14 48.13
CA VAL A 49 -2.86 -6.91 47.38
C VAL A 49 -2.45 -6.98 45.91
N GLY A 50 -1.36 -7.69 45.60
CA GLY A 50 -0.84 -7.88 44.23
C GLY A 50 -1.61 -8.86 43.33
N ARG A 51 -2.59 -9.62 43.83
CA ARG A 51 -3.30 -10.64 43.03
C ARG A 51 -4.12 -10.04 41.89
N TRP A 52 -4.83 -8.96 42.15
CA TRP A 52 -5.64 -8.28 41.12
C TRP A 52 -4.76 -7.65 40.03
N ALA A 53 -3.63 -7.06 40.41
CA ALA A 53 -2.64 -6.57 39.47
C ALA A 53 -2.05 -7.70 38.62
N TRP A 54 -1.77 -8.86 39.23
CA TRP A 54 -1.29 -10.06 38.52
C TRP A 54 -2.31 -10.57 37.49
N ILE A 55 -3.58 -10.67 37.87
CA ILE A 55 -4.66 -11.08 36.97
C ILE A 55 -4.85 -10.09 35.82
N GLY A 56 -4.85 -8.79 36.11
CA GLY A 56 -4.97 -7.75 35.08
C GLY A 56 -3.81 -7.79 34.08
N LEU A 57 -2.58 -7.99 34.58
CA LEU A 57 -1.40 -8.11 33.73
C LEU A 57 -1.46 -9.39 32.87
N PHE A 58 -1.90 -10.52 33.45
CA PHE A 58 -2.11 -11.76 32.69
C PHE A 58 -3.18 -11.61 31.60
N LEU A 59 -4.28 -10.89 31.88
CA LEU A 59 -5.31 -10.62 30.89
C LEU A 59 -4.78 -9.77 29.73
N SER A 60 -3.95 -8.77 30.02
CA SER A 60 -3.25 -7.97 28.99
C SER A 60 -2.32 -8.84 28.14
N GLU A 61 -1.55 -9.73 28.77
CA GLU A 61 -0.68 -10.69 28.07
C GLU A 61 -1.47 -11.61 27.13
N LEU A 62 -2.66 -12.10 27.54
CA LEU A 62 -3.54 -12.90 26.67
C LEU A 62 -3.98 -12.11 25.42
N GLY A 63 -4.26 -10.81 25.56
CA GLY A 63 -4.54 -9.92 24.44
C GLY A 63 -3.36 -9.82 23.47
N TYR A 64 -2.14 -9.67 23.97
CA TYR A 64 -0.93 -9.66 23.15
C TYR A 64 -0.65 -11.00 22.49
N ILE A 65 -0.91 -12.12 23.16
CA ILE A 65 -0.78 -13.46 22.59
C ILE A 65 -1.76 -13.65 21.43
N LEU A 66 -3.01 -13.22 21.59
CA LEU A 66 -4.00 -13.25 20.51
C LEU A 66 -3.56 -12.39 19.31
N TYR A 67 -3.09 -11.16 19.58
CA TYR A 67 -2.54 -10.28 18.55
C TYR A 67 -1.36 -10.91 17.81
N TRP A 68 -0.43 -11.52 18.55
CA TRP A 68 0.72 -12.22 17.98
C TRP A 68 0.28 -13.40 17.10
N PHE A 69 -0.68 -14.20 17.56
CA PHE A 69 -1.21 -15.34 16.82
C PHE A 69 -1.82 -14.89 15.48
N ILE A 70 -2.69 -13.87 15.50
CA ILE A 70 -3.29 -13.29 14.28
C ILE A 70 -2.17 -12.81 13.34
N THR A 71 -1.19 -12.07 13.86
CA THR A 71 -0.09 -11.53 13.06
C THR A 71 0.75 -12.63 12.39
N VAL A 72 1.05 -13.72 13.12
CA VAL A 72 1.80 -14.86 12.57
C VAL A 72 1.00 -15.56 11.48
N THR A 73 -0.29 -15.81 11.69
CA THR A 73 -1.12 -16.51 10.69
C THR A 73 -1.13 -15.79 9.34
N VAL A 74 -1.22 -14.46 9.33
CA VAL A 74 -1.16 -13.63 8.10
C VAL A 74 0.21 -13.71 7.43
N ARG A 75 1.29 -13.89 8.21
CA ARG A 75 2.68 -13.91 7.72
C ARG A 75 3.21 -15.30 7.32
N LEU A 76 2.50 -16.39 7.64
CA LEU A 76 2.95 -17.76 7.36
C LEU A 76 3.15 -18.06 5.87
N LYS A 77 2.36 -17.42 4.99
CA LYS A 77 2.40 -17.68 3.55
C LYS A 77 2.49 -16.38 2.77
N PRO A 78 3.63 -15.68 2.79
CA PRO A 78 3.80 -14.51 1.96
C PRO A 78 3.88 -14.94 0.49
N ILE A 79 3.28 -14.12 -0.37
CA ILE A 79 3.12 -14.33 -1.80
C ILE A 79 3.59 -13.07 -2.53
N TYR A 80 4.50 -13.23 -3.48
CA TYR A 80 4.93 -12.17 -4.39
C TYR A 80 4.23 -12.31 -5.73
N ARG A 81 3.75 -11.21 -6.29
CA ARG A 81 3.12 -11.14 -7.61
C ARG A 81 4.01 -10.32 -8.54
N TYR A 82 4.42 -10.92 -9.65
CA TYR A 82 5.21 -10.28 -10.69
C TYR A 82 4.31 -10.05 -11.91
N THR A 83 4.38 -8.86 -12.51
CA THR A 83 3.61 -8.49 -13.69
C THR A 83 4.51 -8.38 -14.92
N PHE A 84 3.99 -8.78 -16.09
CA PHE A 84 4.72 -8.71 -17.35
C PHE A 84 4.04 -7.74 -18.30
N LYS A 85 4.46 -6.46 -18.24
CA LYS A 85 3.87 -5.38 -19.04
C LYS A 85 4.02 -5.61 -20.55
N ASP A 86 5.17 -6.13 -21.00
CA ASP A 86 5.41 -6.38 -22.43
C ASP A 86 4.39 -7.36 -23.04
N ARG A 87 4.03 -8.41 -22.28
CA ARG A 87 3.03 -9.40 -22.68
C ARG A 87 1.62 -8.82 -22.71
N LEU A 88 1.34 -7.88 -21.80
CA LEU A 88 0.07 -7.15 -21.76
C LEU A 88 -0.07 -6.28 -23.00
N THR A 89 0.96 -5.48 -23.31
CA THR A 89 0.99 -4.62 -24.51
C THR A 89 0.83 -5.46 -25.78
N GLN A 90 1.60 -6.55 -25.93
CA GLN A 90 1.53 -7.42 -27.11
C GLN A 90 0.12 -7.98 -27.40
N ARG A 91 -0.70 -8.22 -26.36
CA ARG A 91 -2.04 -8.81 -26.52
C ARG A 91 -3.19 -7.82 -26.52
N TYR A 92 -3.08 -6.77 -25.71
CA TYR A 92 -4.24 -5.97 -25.32
C TYR A 92 -4.05 -4.48 -25.54
N GLU A 93 -2.95 -4.01 -26.14
CA GLU A 93 -2.69 -2.58 -26.38
C GLU A 93 -3.90 -1.83 -26.98
N LYS A 94 -4.60 -2.45 -27.94
CA LYS A 94 -5.77 -1.84 -28.60
C LYS A 94 -7.07 -1.88 -27.77
N VAL A 95 -7.16 -2.80 -26.80
CA VAL A 95 -8.38 -3.10 -26.04
C VAL A 95 -8.21 -2.84 -24.54
N LEU A 96 -7.30 -1.94 -24.18
CA LEU A 96 -7.16 -1.43 -22.81
C LEU A 96 -8.48 -0.79 -22.32
N PRO A 97 -8.86 -0.95 -21.03
CA PRO A 97 -10.07 -0.33 -20.47
C PRO A 97 -9.91 1.18 -20.28
N GLY A 98 -11.01 1.90 -20.01
CA GLY A 98 -10.94 3.24 -19.45
C GLY A 98 -10.46 3.20 -17.99
N ILE A 99 -9.69 4.20 -17.56
CA ILE A 99 -9.21 4.36 -16.19
C ILE A 99 -9.53 5.77 -15.72
N ASP A 100 -10.23 5.85 -14.60
CA ASP A 100 -10.51 7.08 -13.88
C ASP A 100 -9.63 7.14 -12.63
N ILE A 101 -8.88 8.23 -12.46
CA ILE A 101 -8.00 8.45 -11.32
C ILE A 101 -8.50 9.62 -10.52
N PHE A 102 -8.80 9.37 -9.25
CA PHE A 102 -9.26 10.38 -8.31
C PHE A 102 -8.09 10.84 -7.44
N VAL A 103 -7.82 12.14 -7.47
CA VAL A 103 -6.94 12.85 -6.56
C VAL A 103 -7.84 13.61 -5.60
N CYS A 104 -7.68 13.40 -4.29
CA CYS A 104 -8.45 14.10 -3.28
C CYS A 104 -7.52 14.95 -2.43
N THR A 105 -7.93 16.17 -2.11
CA THR A 105 -7.26 17.05 -1.16
C THR A 105 -8.27 17.65 -0.20
N ALA A 106 -7.86 17.89 1.04
CA ALA A 106 -8.76 18.38 2.09
C ALA A 106 -8.35 19.73 2.69
N ASN A 107 -7.07 20.09 2.64
CA ASN A 107 -6.60 21.33 3.27
C ASN A 107 -5.36 21.90 2.56
N PRO A 108 -5.44 23.10 1.95
CA PRO A 108 -4.35 23.70 1.19
C PRO A 108 -3.12 24.10 2.04
N ILE A 109 -3.23 24.14 3.37
CA ILE A 109 -2.11 24.45 4.26
C ILE A 109 -1.28 23.19 4.54
N ILE A 110 -1.97 22.06 4.79
CA ILE A 110 -1.33 20.77 5.08
C ILE A 110 -0.89 20.08 3.78
N GLU A 111 -1.68 20.25 2.72
CA GLU A 111 -1.46 19.72 1.37
C GLU A 111 -1.34 20.90 0.40
N PRO A 112 -0.16 21.52 0.27
CA PRO A 112 0.02 22.70 -0.56
C PRO A 112 -0.47 22.48 -2.00
N PRO A 113 -1.20 23.44 -2.60
CA PRO A 113 -1.73 23.31 -3.96
C PRO A 113 -0.68 22.87 -4.99
N THR A 114 0.56 23.35 -4.87
CA THR A 114 1.67 22.94 -5.75
C THR A 114 1.93 21.43 -5.72
N MET A 115 1.92 20.82 -4.53
CA MET A 115 2.09 19.37 -4.36
C MET A 115 0.93 18.59 -5.00
N VAL A 116 -0.30 19.08 -4.81
CA VAL A 116 -1.51 18.50 -5.40
C VAL A 116 -1.42 18.55 -6.93
N ILE A 117 -1.02 19.69 -7.49
CA ILE A 117 -0.84 19.87 -8.93
C ILE A 117 0.28 19.00 -9.49
N ASN A 118 1.40 18.86 -8.79
CA ASN A 118 2.47 17.96 -9.20
C ASN A 118 1.99 16.50 -9.29
N THR A 119 1.11 16.09 -8.37
CA THR A 119 0.45 14.78 -8.42
C THR A 119 -0.46 14.66 -9.64
N VAL A 120 -1.33 15.65 -9.88
CA VAL A 120 -2.23 15.68 -11.05
C VAL A 120 -1.44 15.60 -12.36
N LEU A 121 -0.41 16.43 -12.54
CA LEU A 121 0.44 16.45 -13.73
C LEU A 121 1.20 15.13 -13.94
N SER A 122 1.71 14.53 -12.86
CA SER A 122 2.40 13.23 -12.91
C SER A 122 1.46 12.12 -13.40
N VAL A 123 0.21 12.10 -12.90
CA VAL A 123 -0.81 11.14 -13.29
C VAL A 123 -1.26 11.35 -14.74
N MET A 124 -1.49 12.60 -15.15
CA MET A 124 -1.84 12.93 -16.54
C MET A 124 -0.74 12.53 -17.54
N ALA A 125 0.51 12.44 -17.09
CA ALA A 125 1.66 12.03 -17.91
C ALA A 125 1.90 10.51 -17.95
N TYR A 126 0.98 9.69 -17.42
CA TYR A 126 1.09 8.24 -17.46
C TYR A 126 1.15 7.72 -18.90
N ASP A 127 1.88 6.61 -19.09
CA ASP A 127 1.99 5.92 -20.38
C ASP A 127 0.71 5.10 -20.64
N TYR A 128 -0.38 5.80 -20.95
CA TYR A 128 -1.70 5.24 -21.25
C TYR A 128 -2.35 6.00 -22.41
N PRO A 129 -3.27 5.38 -23.17
CA PRO A 129 -4.02 6.09 -24.20
C PRO A 129 -4.80 7.27 -23.59
N PRO A 130 -4.61 8.52 -24.09
CA PRO A 130 -5.20 9.72 -23.49
C PRO A 130 -6.73 9.71 -23.55
N GLU A 131 -7.32 9.08 -24.56
CA GLU A 131 -8.77 8.91 -24.69
C GLU A 131 -9.36 7.92 -23.68
N LYS A 132 -8.52 7.21 -22.93
CA LYS A 132 -8.91 6.22 -21.91
C LYS A 132 -8.46 6.59 -20.50
N LEU A 133 -7.80 7.74 -20.32
CA LEU A 133 -7.30 8.19 -19.03
C LEU A 133 -8.02 9.47 -18.62
N SER A 134 -8.83 9.39 -17.56
CA SER A 134 -9.50 10.55 -16.98
C SER A 134 -8.95 10.82 -15.59
N VAL A 135 -8.69 12.08 -15.26
CA VAL A 135 -8.17 12.48 -13.95
C VAL A 135 -9.15 13.48 -13.31
N TYR A 136 -9.55 13.20 -12.08
CA TYR A 136 -10.50 13.99 -11.30
C TYR A 136 -9.81 14.50 -10.05
N LEU A 137 -9.90 15.81 -9.79
CA LEU A 137 -9.47 16.42 -8.54
C LEU A 137 -10.69 16.79 -7.70
N SER A 138 -10.82 16.19 -6.52
CA SER A 138 -11.80 16.56 -5.49
C SER A 138 -11.10 17.40 -4.42
N ASP A 139 -11.58 18.60 -4.17
CA ASP A 139 -11.08 19.47 -3.09
C ASP A 139 -12.18 19.63 -2.03
N ASP A 140 -12.06 18.88 -0.95
CA ASP A 140 -13.00 18.92 0.18
C ASP A 140 -12.82 20.22 0.99
N GLY A 141 -11.66 20.87 0.87
CA GLY A 141 -11.38 22.17 1.49
C GLY A 141 -11.97 23.36 0.72
N GLY A 142 -12.43 23.14 -0.53
CA GLY A 142 -13.03 24.16 -1.37
C GLY A 142 -12.13 25.38 -1.58
N SER A 143 -10.81 25.18 -1.67
CA SER A 143 -9.85 26.27 -1.64
C SER A 143 -9.71 26.94 -3.00
N CYS A 144 -9.89 28.27 -3.02
CA CYS A 144 -9.61 29.08 -4.20
C CYS A 144 -8.14 28.94 -4.68
N LEU A 145 -7.20 28.65 -3.77
CA LEU A 145 -5.79 28.44 -4.12
C LEU A 145 -5.58 27.14 -4.90
N THR A 146 -6.25 26.06 -4.49
CA THR A 146 -6.22 24.77 -5.21
C THR A 146 -6.82 24.93 -6.61
N PHE A 147 -7.96 25.64 -6.70
CA PHE A 147 -8.58 25.95 -7.98
C PHE A 147 -7.65 26.77 -8.90
N TYR A 148 -7.04 27.83 -8.38
CA TYR A 148 -6.10 28.66 -9.15
C TYR A 148 -4.87 27.86 -9.59
N ALA A 149 -4.29 27.06 -8.70
CA ALA A 149 -3.18 26.19 -9.05
C ALA A 149 -3.55 25.20 -10.15
N LEU A 150 -4.75 24.62 -10.13
CA LEU A 150 -5.23 23.71 -11.17
C LEU A 150 -5.42 24.43 -12.51
N LEU A 151 -5.92 25.67 -12.48
CA LEU A 151 -6.04 26.49 -13.68
C LEU A 151 -4.67 26.73 -14.32
N GLU A 152 -3.66 27.13 -13.55
CA GLU A 152 -2.29 27.32 -14.04
C GLU A 152 -1.68 26.00 -14.52
N ALA A 153 -1.90 24.91 -13.79
CA ALA A 153 -1.48 23.56 -14.18
C ALA A 153 -2.05 23.15 -15.53
N SER A 154 -3.31 23.49 -15.81
CA SER A 154 -3.96 23.18 -17.10
C SER A 154 -3.24 23.84 -18.27
N GLN A 155 -2.69 25.04 -18.08
CA GLN A 155 -1.88 25.74 -19.08
C GLN A 155 -0.51 25.08 -19.23
N PHE A 156 0.16 24.81 -18.11
CA PHE A 156 1.48 24.17 -18.09
C PHE A 156 1.46 22.74 -18.67
N SER A 157 0.38 22.00 -18.45
CA SER A 157 0.20 20.63 -18.96
C SER A 157 0.35 20.52 -20.48
N LYS A 158 -0.02 21.57 -21.22
CA LYS A 158 0.12 21.63 -22.68
C LYS A 158 1.57 21.55 -23.15
N VAL A 159 2.53 21.93 -22.30
CA VAL A 159 3.97 21.83 -22.56
C VAL A 159 4.56 20.58 -21.88
N TRP A 160 4.16 20.31 -20.64
CA TRP A 160 4.70 19.23 -19.83
C TRP A 160 4.37 17.83 -20.38
N LEU A 161 3.10 17.57 -20.72
CA LEU A 161 2.68 16.23 -21.14
C LEU A 161 3.33 15.78 -22.45
N PRO A 162 3.43 16.62 -23.50
CA PRO A 162 4.19 16.28 -24.69
C PRO A 162 5.68 16.06 -24.42
N PHE A 163 6.27 16.84 -23.51
CA PHE A 163 7.67 16.67 -23.10
C PHE A 163 7.89 15.29 -22.44
N CYS A 164 7.08 14.93 -21.44
CA CYS A 164 7.17 13.64 -20.77
C CYS A 164 7.02 12.48 -21.76
N LYS A 165 6.07 12.57 -22.68
CA LYS A 165 5.81 11.52 -23.67
C LYS A 165 6.95 11.39 -24.70
N LYS A 166 7.49 12.51 -25.18
CA LYS A 166 8.56 12.53 -26.19
C LYS A 166 9.87 11.99 -25.63
N PHE A 167 10.22 12.39 -24.41
CA PHE A 167 11.51 12.03 -23.80
C PHE A 167 11.43 10.84 -22.84
N LYS A 168 10.24 10.25 -22.65
CA LYS A 168 9.99 9.18 -21.68
C LYS A 168 10.52 9.55 -20.29
N ALA A 169 10.22 10.78 -19.85
CA ALA A 169 10.77 11.33 -18.62
C ALA A 169 10.31 10.56 -17.38
N GLU A 170 11.25 10.19 -16.51
CA GLU A 170 10.98 9.55 -15.22
C GLU A 170 11.89 10.18 -14.14
N PRO A 171 11.34 10.66 -13.01
CA PRO A 171 9.91 10.69 -12.63
C PRO A 171 9.07 11.69 -13.46
N ARG A 172 7.76 11.44 -13.51
CA ARG A 172 6.78 12.27 -14.28
C ARG A 172 6.29 13.51 -13.52
N CYS A 173 6.64 13.62 -12.24
CA CYS A 173 6.36 14.79 -11.42
C CYS A 173 7.37 15.90 -11.75
N PRO A 174 6.94 17.11 -12.15
CA PRO A 174 7.86 18.22 -12.45
C PRO A 174 8.83 18.54 -11.33
N GLU A 175 8.34 18.70 -10.10
CA GLU A 175 9.15 19.01 -8.90
C GLU A 175 10.07 17.87 -8.47
N ALA A 176 9.79 16.63 -8.88
CA ALA A 176 10.72 15.52 -8.62
C ALA A 176 11.77 15.36 -9.73
N LEU A 177 11.53 15.93 -10.92
CA LEU A 177 12.46 15.87 -12.04
C LEU A 177 13.50 17.00 -11.99
N PHE A 178 13.13 18.18 -11.48
CA PHE A 178 13.96 19.37 -11.35
C PHE A 178 14.19 19.73 -9.88
#